data_AF-A0A953GI56-F1
#
_entry.id   AF-A0A953GI56-F1
#
_cell.length_a   1.000
_cell.length_b   1.000
_cell.length_c   1.000
_cell.angle_alpha   90.00
_cell.angle_beta   90.00
_cell.angle_gamma   90.00
#
_symmetry.space_group_name_H-M   'P 1'
#
loop_
_entity.id
_entity.type
_entity.pdbx_description
1 polymer ?
#
loop_
_entity_poly.entity_id
_entity_poly.type
_entity_poly.pdbx_seq_one_letter_code
_entity_poly.pdbx_strand_id
1 'polypeptide(L)'
;MKYCFTCGAPLLDDATGTCPACNAPIGPSAPQEPAAAAPPPPLAYPPAVMGPPAYGYQVVLTKSKSTAILLEVLPAVFTGLMGIGWLYAGYTNKGIILLASSFAWWLIFGCIVLVTFGLGAFCWPLVWVGALISTIMLNDAMKAEPHRFH
;
A
#
# COMPACT_ATOMS: atom_id res chain seq x y z
N MET A 1 63.64 -20.40 -33.75
CA MET A 1 63.58 -19.01 -33.28
C MET A 1 62.62 -18.88 -32.11
N LYS A 2 63.12 -19.14 -30.90
CA LYS A 2 62.41 -18.85 -29.65
C LYS A 2 62.65 -17.40 -29.26
N TYR A 3 61.75 -16.79 -28.47
CA TYR A 3 61.89 -15.40 -27.99
C TYR A 3 61.84 -15.37 -26.47
N CYS A 4 62.56 -14.43 -25.85
CA CYS A 4 62.52 -14.23 -24.40
C CYS A 4 61.17 -13.61 -23.99
N PHE A 5 60.46 -14.22 -23.04
CA PHE A 5 59.17 -13.73 -22.55
C PHE A 5 59.24 -12.40 -21.77
N THR A 6 60.44 -12.01 -21.32
CA THR A 6 60.62 -10.80 -20.51
C THR A 6 60.95 -9.57 -21.36
N CYS A 7 61.80 -9.71 -22.38
CA CYS A 7 62.25 -8.57 -23.19
C CYS A 7 61.98 -8.72 -24.70
N GLY A 8 61.47 -9.86 -25.15
CA GLY A 8 61.14 -10.11 -26.56
C GLY A 8 62.34 -10.36 -27.49
N ALA A 9 63.58 -10.40 -26.97
CA ALA A 9 64.75 -10.65 -27.79
C ALA A 9 64.76 -12.07 -28.39
N PRO A 10 65.22 -12.25 -29.65
CA PRO A 10 65.34 -13.57 -30.27
C PRO A 10 66.43 -14.39 -29.57
N LEU A 11 66.10 -15.62 -29.20
CA LEU A 11 67.02 -16.59 -28.62
C LEU A 11 67.49 -17.53 -29.73
N LEU A 12 68.81 -17.72 -29.80
CA LEU A 12 69.38 -18.80 -30.60
C LEU A 12 68.94 -20.12 -29.99
N ASP A 13 68.46 -21.01 -30.85
CA ASP A 13 67.88 -22.28 -30.44
C ASP A 13 68.97 -23.06 -29.65
N ASP A 14 68.64 -23.41 -28.40
CA ASP A 14 69.44 -24.08 -27.35
C ASP A 14 69.92 -23.21 -26.16
N ALA A 15 69.52 -21.93 -26.09
CA ALA A 15 69.77 -21.09 -24.92
C ALA A 15 69.09 -21.65 -23.64
N THR A 16 69.89 -22.27 -22.78
CA THR A 16 69.53 -22.73 -21.43
C THR A 16 70.29 -21.87 -20.41
N GLY A 17 69.60 -21.32 -19.41
CA GLY A 17 70.20 -20.39 -18.44
C GLY A 17 69.49 -19.04 -18.44
N THR A 18 70.22 -17.92 -18.52
CA THR A 18 69.66 -16.56 -18.54
C THR A 18 69.72 -15.93 -19.94
N CYS A 19 68.81 -15.01 -20.24
CA CYS A 19 68.75 -14.32 -21.50
C CYS A 19 69.91 -13.34 -21.65
N PRO A 20 70.71 -13.39 -22.73
CA PRO A 20 71.88 -12.53 -22.86
C PRO A 20 71.54 -11.03 -22.99
N ALA A 21 70.30 -10.68 -23.35
CA ALA A 21 69.88 -9.30 -23.52
C ALA A 21 69.40 -8.62 -22.23
N CYS A 22 68.77 -9.37 -21.32
CA CYS A 22 68.16 -8.81 -20.10
C CYS A 22 68.52 -9.59 -18.82
N ASN A 23 69.36 -10.61 -18.94
CA ASN A 23 69.78 -11.53 -17.90
C ASN A 23 68.63 -12.27 -17.17
N ALA A 24 67.42 -12.30 -17.75
CA ALA A 24 66.27 -12.99 -17.16
C ALA A 24 66.38 -14.52 -17.35
N PRO A 25 65.99 -15.35 -16.37
CA PRO A 25 66.07 -16.81 -16.48
C PRO A 25 65.13 -17.35 -17.57
N ILE A 26 65.68 -18.17 -18.46
CA ILE A 26 65.01 -18.90 -19.53
C ILE A 26 64.85 -20.36 -19.06
N GLY A 27 63.72 -20.65 -18.43
CA GLY A 27 63.36 -22.00 -18.02
C GLY A 27 61.86 -22.24 -18.19
N PRO A 28 61.41 -23.50 -18.27
CA PRO A 28 59.99 -23.81 -18.24
C PRO A 28 59.41 -23.31 -16.91
N SER A 29 58.46 -22.39 -16.97
CA SER A 29 57.63 -22.07 -15.82
C SER A 29 56.95 -23.36 -15.35
N ALA A 30 57.18 -23.77 -14.11
CA ALA A 30 56.50 -24.91 -13.52
C ALA A 30 54.97 -24.75 -13.67
N PRO A 31 54.21 -25.83 -13.86
CA PRO A 31 52.75 -25.75 -13.94
C PRO A 31 52.22 -25.06 -12.68
N GLN A 32 51.57 -23.91 -12.85
CA GLN A 32 50.86 -23.27 -11.76
C GLN A 32 49.69 -24.17 -11.37
N GLU A 33 49.83 -24.83 -10.21
CA GLU A 33 48.71 -25.49 -9.54
C GLU A 33 47.61 -24.45 -9.30
N PRO A 34 46.34 -24.71 -9.67
CA PRO A 34 45.27 -23.75 -9.44
C PRO A 34 45.14 -23.49 -7.94
N ALA A 35 45.50 -22.28 -7.51
CA ALA A 35 45.33 -21.85 -6.13
C ALA A 35 43.86 -22.07 -5.74
N ALA A 36 43.63 -22.90 -4.72
CA ALA A 36 42.31 -23.09 -4.14
C ALA A 36 41.73 -21.71 -3.79
N ALA A 37 40.57 -21.40 -4.37
CA ALA A 37 39.90 -20.12 -4.18
C ALA A 37 39.63 -19.91 -2.68
N ALA A 38 40.22 -18.85 -2.12
CA ALA A 38 39.88 -18.39 -0.79
C ALA A 38 38.37 -18.07 -0.72
N PRO A 39 37.69 -18.33 0.41
CA PRO A 39 36.29 -17.96 0.57
C PRO A 39 36.12 -16.44 0.36
N PRO A 40 35.00 -16.01 -0.27
CA PRO A 40 34.77 -14.60 -0.54
C PRO A 40 34.76 -13.80 0.77
N PRO A 41 35.31 -12.57 0.77
CA PRO A 41 35.30 -11.72 1.96
C PRO A 41 33.85 -11.44 2.39
N PRO A 42 33.57 -11.34 3.70
CA PRO A 42 32.24 -11.00 4.18
C PRO A 42 31.84 -9.65 3.59
N LEU A 43 30.71 -9.63 2.88
CA LEU A 43 30.12 -8.41 2.36
C LEU A 43 29.91 -7.44 3.52
N ALA A 44 30.58 -6.29 3.45
CA ALA A 44 30.32 -5.19 4.36
C ALA A 44 28.85 -4.80 4.23
N TYR A 45 28.07 -5.03 5.29
CA TYR A 45 26.69 -4.58 5.36
C TYR A 45 26.72 -3.04 5.22
N PRO A 46 26.00 -2.43 4.26
CA PRO A 46 25.91 -0.99 4.21
C PRO A 46 25.36 -0.49 5.54
N PRO A 47 25.86 0.64 6.09
CA PRO A 47 25.29 1.19 7.31
C PRO A 47 23.79 1.34 7.10
N ALA A 48 23.00 0.79 8.03
CA ALA A 48 21.56 0.93 8.01
C ALA A 48 21.26 2.42 7.97
N VAL A 49 20.94 2.92 6.78
CA VAL A 49 20.39 4.26 6.62
C VAL A 49 19.09 4.17 7.41
N MET A 50 19.07 4.83 8.57
CA MET A 50 17.82 5.11 9.27
C MET A 50 17.00 5.94 8.30
N GLY A 51 16.20 5.24 7.50
CA GLY A 51 15.15 5.87 6.73
C GLY A 51 14.28 6.66 7.71
N PRO A 52 13.70 7.79 7.28
CA PRO A 52 12.65 8.44 8.05
C PRO A 52 11.65 7.36 8.49
N PRO A 53 11.15 7.42 9.74
CA PRO A 53 10.31 6.35 10.26
C PRO A 53 9.23 6.09 9.22
N ALA A 54 8.99 4.81 8.91
CA ALA A 54 7.90 4.41 8.06
C ALA A 54 6.61 4.80 8.77
N TYR A 55 6.22 6.07 8.64
CA TYR A 55 4.87 6.52 8.85
C TYR A 55 4.09 5.65 7.89
N GLY A 56 3.36 4.66 8.43
CA GLY A 56 2.57 3.74 7.63
C GLY A 56 1.85 4.57 6.59
N TYR A 57 2.04 4.21 5.32
CA TYR A 57 1.35 4.82 4.21
C TYR A 57 -0.15 4.81 4.56
N GLN A 58 -0.62 5.91 5.13
CA GLN A 58 -2.03 6.19 5.26
C GLN A 58 -2.40 6.43 3.82
N VAL A 59 -2.94 5.39 3.17
CA VAL A 59 -3.67 5.58 1.93
C VAL A 59 -4.71 6.61 2.32
N VAL A 60 -4.51 7.88 1.96
CA VAL A 60 -5.56 8.89 2.04
C VAL A 60 -6.49 8.44 0.93
N LEU A 61 -7.35 7.48 1.27
CA LEU A 61 -8.37 6.96 0.38
C LEU A 61 -9.30 8.14 0.19
N THR A 62 -9.09 8.86 -0.91
CA THR A 62 -9.87 10.02 -1.31
C THR A 62 -11.29 9.51 -1.55
N LYS A 63 -12.13 9.65 -0.52
CA LYS A 63 -13.50 9.16 -0.56
C LYS A 63 -14.32 10.12 -1.39
N SER A 64 -15.17 9.58 -2.26
CA SER A 64 -16.01 10.45 -3.10
C SER A 64 -17.18 10.98 -2.29
N LYS A 65 -17.42 12.29 -2.36
CA LYS A 65 -18.57 12.93 -1.71
C LYS A 65 -19.88 12.36 -2.24
N SER A 66 -19.95 12.14 -3.54
CA SER A 66 -21.15 11.59 -4.21
C SER A 66 -21.46 10.18 -3.74
N THR A 67 -20.45 9.33 -3.53
CA THR A 67 -20.64 7.97 -3.00
C THR A 67 -21.16 8.00 -1.57
N ALA A 68 -20.66 8.90 -0.72
CA ALA A 68 -21.15 9.05 0.65
C ALA A 68 -22.64 9.43 0.69
N ILE A 69 -23.06 10.38 -0.15
CA ILE A 69 -24.47 10.79 -0.26
C ILE A 69 -25.33 9.67 -0.82
N LEU A 70 -24.85 8.97 -1.87
CA LEU A 70 -25.59 7.87 -2.48
C LEU A 70 -25.80 6.73 -1.47
N LEU A 71 -24.76 6.41 -0.68
CA LEU A 71 -24.80 5.40 0.37
C LEU A 71 -25.70 5.79 1.56
N GLU A 72 -26.03 7.07 1.72
CA GLU A 72 -27.05 7.49 2.69
C GLU A 72 -28.44 7.38 2.07
N VAL A 73 -28.67 8.03 0.92
CA VAL A 73 -30.00 8.20 0.32
C VAL A 73 -30.58 6.90 -0.21
N LEU A 74 -29.77 6.03 -0.81
CA LEU A 74 -30.26 4.82 -1.47
C LEU A 74 -30.84 3.81 -0.45
N PRO A 75 -30.11 3.38 0.60
CA PRO A 75 -30.70 2.53 1.65
C PRO A 75 -31.76 3.25 2.48
N ALA A 76 -31.66 4.57 2.62
CA ALA A 76 -32.68 5.39 3.27
C ALA A 76 -34.04 5.33 2.56
N VAL A 77 -34.06 5.48 1.24
CA VAL A 77 -35.30 5.54 0.45
C VAL A 77 -35.89 4.15 0.22
N PHE A 78 -35.05 3.15 -0.06
CA PHE A 78 -35.53 1.80 -0.34
C PHE A 78 -35.86 0.99 0.91
N THR A 79 -35.13 1.22 2.00
CA THR A 79 -35.18 0.37 3.20
C THR A 79 -35.37 1.15 4.49
N GLY A 80 -35.39 2.49 4.47
CA GLY A 80 -35.45 3.31 5.69
C GLY A 80 -34.19 3.23 6.56
N LEU A 81 -33.10 2.69 6.03
CA LEU A 81 -31.83 2.48 6.74
C LEU A 81 -30.92 3.68 6.54
N MET A 82 -30.69 4.43 7.62
CA MET A 82 -29.83 5.62 7.65
C MET A 82 -28.47 5.29 8.28
N GLY A 83 -27.46 6.12 8.03
CA GLY A 83 -26.16 6.05 8.71
C GLY A 83 -25.04 5.36 7.94
N ILE A 84 -25.34 4.65 6.85
CA ILE A 84 -24.32 3.98 6.01
C ILE A 84 -23.42 5.01 5.32
N GLY A 85 -23.98 6.14 4.86
CA GLY A 85 -23.21 7.24 4.30
C GLY A 85 -22.31 7.93 5.33
N TRP A 86 -22.75 8.02 6.57
CA TRP A 86 -21.95 8.56 7.68
C TRP A 86 -20.78 7.65 8.07
N LEU A 87 -21.01 6.32 8.09
CA LEU A 87 -19.93 5.34 8.27
C LEU A 87 -18.90 5.45 7.14
N TYR A 88 -19.37 5.58 5.89
CA TYR A 88 -18.49 5.79 4.75
C TYR A 88 -17.71 7.10 4.89
N ALA A 89 -18.34 8.21 5.29
CA ALA A 89 -17.65 9.49 5.51
C ALA A 89 -16.64 9.47 6.68
N GLY A 90 -16.56 8.37 7.45
CA GLY A 90 -15.65 8.23 8.59
C GLY A 90 -16.20 8.79 9.90
N TYR A 91 -17.47 9.18 9.92
CA TYR A 91 -18.19 9.60 11.13
C TYR A 91 -18.84 8.38 11.80
N THR A 92 -18.00 7.45 12.29
CA THR A 92 -18.44 6.15 12.82
C THR A 92 -19.48 6.28 13.93
N ASN A 93 -19.29 7.19 14.89
CA ASN A 93 -20.23 7.38 15.99
C ASN A 93 -21.62 7.81 15.50
N LYS A 94 -21.69 8.80 14.60
CA LYS A 94 -22.97 9.28 14.06
C LYS A 94 -23.63 8.22 13.18
N GLY A 95 -22.85 7.51 12.37
CA GLY A 95 -23.34 6.44 11.52
C GLY A 95 -23.92 5.27 12.31
N ILE A 96 -23.26 4.83 13.39
CA ILE A 96 -23.79 3.76 14.27
C ILE A 96 -25.07 4.21 14.97
N ILE A 97 -25.11 5.43 15.51
CA ILE A 97 -26.31 5.95 16.19
C ILE A 97 -27.49 5.98 15.21
N LEU A 98 -27.29 6.52 13.99
CA LEU A 98 -28.32 6.57 12.96
C LEU A 98 -28.78 5.17 12.56
N LEU A 99 -27.86 4.24 12.33
CA LEU A 99 -28.17 2.87 11.96
C LEU A 99 -28.96 2.14 13.07
N ALA A 100 -28.52 2.26 14.32
CA ALA A 100 -29.23 1.70 15.46
C ALA A 100 -30.63 2.32 15.63
N SER A 101 -30.75 3.64 15.43
CA SER A 101 -32.03 4.34 15.50
C SER A 101 -32.99 3.90 14.38
N SER A 102 -32.48 3.65 13.16
CA SER A 102 -33.26 3.09 12.05
C SER A 102 -33.81 1.70 12.38
N PHE A 103 -32.99 0.82 12.98
CA PHE A 103 -33.45 -0.50 13.42
C PHE A 103 -34.52 -0.41 14.51
N ALA A 104 -34.30 0.42 15.52
CA ALA A 104 -35.29 0.64 16.58
C ALA A 104 -36.60 1.21 16.02
N TRP A 105 -36.52 2.16 15.08
CA TRP A 105 -37.68 2.73 14.41
C TRP A 105 -38.48 1.66 13.64
N TRP A 106 -37.81 0.78 12.91
CA TRP A 106 -38.48 -0.32 12.19
C TRP A 106 -39.23 -1.27 13.13
N LEU A 107 -38.65 -1.60 14.29
CA LEU A 107 -39.33 -2.40 15.30
C LEU A 107 -40.58 -1.69 15.85
N ILE A 108 -40.44 -0.41 16.22
CA ILE A 108 -41.56 0.39 16.74
C ILE A 108 -42.65 0.56 15.68
N PHE A 109 -42.27 0.85 14.44
CA PHE A 109 -43.19 1.01 13.32
C PHE A 109 -43.96 -0.29 13.04
N GLY A 110 -43.27 -1.44 13.06
CA GLY A 110 -43.91 -2.75 12.96
C GLY A 110 -44.95 -2.98 14.07
N CYS A 111 -44.62 -2.64 15.33
CA CYS A 111 -45.57 -2.71 16.44
C CYS A 111 -46.78 -1.79 16.24
N ILE A 112 -46.57 -0.54 15.82
CA ILE A 112 -47.65 0.44 15.59
C ILE A 112 -48.58 -0.05 14.48
N VAL A 113 -48.03 -0.51 13.35
CA VAL A 113 -48.82 -1.03 12.22
C VAL A 113 -49.67 -2.23 12.65
N LEU A 114 -49.13 -3.13 13.48
CA LEU A 114 -49.86 -4.27 14.01
C LEU A 114 -51.02 -3.85 14.94
N VAL A 115 -50.75 -2.94 15.88
CA VAL A 115 -51.76 -2.49 16.86
C VAL A 115 -52.86 -1.65 16.21
N THR A 116 -52.53 -0.88 15.18
CA THR A 116 -53.46 0.03 14.49
C THR A 116 -54.13 -0.58 13.25
N PHE A 117 -53.97 -1.89 13.01
CA PHE A 117 -54.50 -2.59 11.83
C PHE A 117 -54.13 -1.89 10.50
N GLY A 118 -52.89 -1.40 10.38
CA GLY A 118 -52.40 -0.77 9.16
C GLY A 118 -52.55 0.75 9.07
N LEU A 119 -53.29 1.41 9.97
CA LEU A 119 -53.36 2.88 10.00
C LEU A 119 -51.99 3.55 10.26
N GLY A 120 -51.09 2.84 10.96
CA GLY A 120 -49.70 3.25 11.16
C GLY A 120 -48.88 3.41 9.87
N ALA A 121 -49.35 2.87 8.73
CA ALA A 121 -48.69 3.05 7.44
C ALA A 121 -48.62 4.53 7.01
N PHE A 122 -49.46 5.40 7.57
CA PHE A 122 -49.40 6.84 7.34
C PHE A 122 -48.13 7.51 7.89
N CYS A 123 -47.41 6.87 8.82
CA CYS A 123 -46.12 7.37 9.31
C CYS A 123 -44.95 7.05 8.37
N TRP A 124 -45.18 6.30 7.28
CA TRP A 124 -44.15 6.00 6.27
C TRP A 124 -43.41 7.24 5.71
N PRO A 125 -44.08 8.34 5.31
CA PRO A 125 -43.39 9.54 4.84
C PRO A 125 -42.48 10.19 5.89
N LEU A 126 -42.67 9.97 7.20
CA LEU A 126 -41.73 10.51 8.20
C LEU A 126 -40.31 9.96 8.02
N VAL A 127 -40.17 8.72 7.54
CA VAL A 127 -38.86 8.12 7.26
C VAL A 127 -38.12 8.90 6.17
N TRP A 128 -38.85 9.42 5.19
CA TRP A 128 -38.30 10.22 4.09
C TRP A 128 -37.83 11.59 4.57
N VAL A 129 -38.55 12.18 5.53
CA VAL A 129 -38.13 13.43 6.18
C VAL A 129 -36.84 13.21 6.99
N GLY A 130 -36.76 12.12 7.76
CA GLY A 130 -35.55 11.73 8.47
C GLY A 130 -34.35 11.49 7.54
N ALA A 131 -34.59 10.83 6.41
CA ALA A 131 -33.59 10.63 5.35
C ALA A 131 -33.05 11.96 4.82
N LEU A 132 -33.95 12.89 4.50
CA LEU A 132 -33.58 14.19 3.97
C LEU A 132 -32.72 14.97 4.97
N ILE A 133 -33.12 15.00 6.24
CA ILE A 133 -32.36 15.67 7.30
C ILE A 133 -30.96 15.05 7.46
N SER A 134 -30.87 13.71 7.53
CA SER A 134 -29.59 13.01 7.63
C SER A 134 -28.66 13.35 6.46
N THR A 135 -29.22 13.38 5.24
CA THR A 135 -28.47 13.69 4.02
C THR A 135 -27.97 15.13 3.99
N ILE A 136 -28.80 16.10 4.43
CA ILE A 136 -28.40 17.51 4.54
C ILE A 136 -27.26 17.66 5.56
N MET A 137 -27.43 17.09 6.75
CA MET A 137 -26.41 17.12 7.80
C MET A 137 -25.10 16.48 7.35
N LEU A 138 -25.17 15.38 6.57
CA LEU A 138 -24.00 14.73 6.00
C LEU A 138 -23.32 15.63 4.97
N ASN A 139 -24.10 16.26 4.07
CA ASN A 139 -23.57 17.17 3.06
C ASN A 139 -22.84 18.36 3.70
N ASP A 140 -23.39 18.92 4.78
CA ASP A 140 -22.76 20.03 5.49
C ASP A 140 -21.50 19.58 6.26
N ALA A 141 -21.53 18.38 6.86
CA ALA A 141 -20.33 17.79 7.48
C ALA A 141 -19.21 17.54 6.46
N MET A 142 -19.54 17.13 5.23
CA MET A 142 -18.55 16.95 4.16
C MET A 142 -18.04 18.28 3.61
N LYS A 143 -18.88 19.33 3.54
CA LYS A 143 -18.42 20.68 3.18
C LYS A 143 -17.46 21.27 4.23
N ALA A 144 -17.62 20.90 5.50
CA ALA A 144 -16.73 21.33 6.58
C ALA A 144 -15.33 20.69 6.49
N GLU A 145 -15.22 19.50 5.90
CA GLU A 145 -13.96 18.75 5.74
C GLU A 145 -13.62 18.46 4.27
N PRO A 146 -13.44 19.48 3.40
CA PRO A 146 -13.25 19.28 1.96
C PRO A 146 -11.94 18.58 1.61
N HIS A 147 -10.98 18.53 2.53
CA HIS A 147 -9.70 17.84 2.33
C HIS A 147 -9.80 16.31 2.41
N ARG A 148 -10.92 15.76 2.90
CA ARG A 148 -11.14 14.31 3.04
C ARG A 148 -11.94 13.72 1.88
N PHE A 149 -12.59 14.57 1.09
CA PHE A 149 -13.53 14.18 0.06
C PHE A 149 -13.19 14.85 -1.27
N HIS A 150 -13.09 14.05 -2.34
CA HIS A 150 -12.89 14.55 -3.71
C HIS A 150 -14.19 14.48 -4.51
#